data_AF-A0AB37L489-F1
#
_entry.id   AF-A0AB37L489-F1
#
_cell.length_a   1.000
_cell.length_b   1.000
_cell.length_c   1.000
_cell.angle_alpha   90.00
_cell.angle_beta   90.00
_cell.angle_gamma   90.00
#
_symmetry.space_group_name_H-M   'P 1'
#
loop_
_entity.id
_entity.type
_entity.pdbx_description
1 polymer ?
#
loop_
_entity_poly.entity_id
_entity_poly.type
_entity_poly.pdbx_seq_one_letter_code
_entity_poly.pdbx_strand_id
1 'polypeptide(L)'
;MEVKQENKGIRVRLNHIRHGECMEVWQLQTPEGKPKRYVCRDTYGENCWYWLCDAPSGCCERDYAINNDIAITVCDQSWREITRDSNNRRRYAKSFATLEDTYTEEWRKIAGNYPGVTRNGFKEWILKQSFRPLNGTEEANWQYCRHETVASETLAHFTWIGEKYAICRVTQKHTECDARWYEYYARKVQGIYYGHTHFFGYEFHDRHISDVLRTLGKRCEDIGSTVVETRYRKGHSAMSYFMDEFIGYDLSYEQVRDAKECRLRKAREDYNGANTYYYKLKENEVSVRGIEAILLAMRKQMLKAKKQ
;
A
#
# COMPACT_ATOMS: atom_id res chain seq x y z
N MET A 1 -22.55 56.50 22.66
CA MET A 1 -21.79 56.19 21.43
C MET A 1 -21.18 54.83 21.62
N GLU A 2 -21.76 53.80 21.01
CA GLU A 2 -21.15 52.47 20.95
C GLU A 2 -19.89 52.57 20.10
N VAL A 3 -18.73 52.45 20.74
CA VAL A 3 -17.47 52.25 20.03
C VAL A 3 -17.60 50.91 19.33
N LYS A 4 -17.77 50.92 17.99
CA LYS A 4 -17.60 49.73 17.17
C LYS A 4 -16.20 49.20 17.44
N GLN A 5 -16.11 48.16 18.26
CA GLN A 5 -14.91 47.36 18.43
C GLN A 5 -14.56 46.83 17.04
N GLU A 6 -13.54 47.40 16.40
CA GLU A 6 -12.94 46.78 15.22
C GLU A 6 -12.62 45.33 15.62
N ASN A 7 -13.27 44.37 14.98
CA ASN A 7 -13.01 42.95 15.20
C ASN A 7 -11.49 42.75 15.05
N LYS A 8 -10.78 42.48 16.14
CA LYS A 8 -9.35 42.16 16.14
C LYS A 8 -9.17 40.83 15.41
N GLY A 9 -9.08 40.90 14.09
CA GLY A 9 -8.89 39.74 13.22
C GLY A 9 -7.42 39.51 12.92
N ILE A 10 -7.03 38.25 12.83
CA ILE A 10 -5.72 37.85 12.29
C ILE A 10 -5.91 37.18 10.93
N ARG A 11 -4.94 37.35 10.04
CA ARG A 11 -4.90 36.66 8.74
C ARG A 11 -3.79 35.62 8.78
N VAL A 12 -4.10 34.41 8.33
CA VAL A 12 -3.19 33.27 8.39
C VAL A 12 -3.14 32.52 7.06
N ARG A 13 -1.99 31.90 6.76
CA ARG A 13 -1.83 30.94 5.64
C ARG A 13 -1.08 29.71 6.13
N LEU A 14 -1.36 28.55 5.54
CA LEU A 14 -0.73 27.31 5.99
C LEU A 14 0.78 27.36 5.70
N ASN A 15 1.59 27.02 6.71
CA ASN A 15 3.03 26.87 6.53
C ASN A 15 3.39 25.39 6.30
N HIS A 16 2.99 24.51 7.22
CA HIS A 16 3.17 23.06 7.11
C HIS A 16 2.23 22.33 8.09
N ILE A 17 2.16 21.00 7.98
CA ILE A 17 1.40 20.13 8.88
C ILE A 17 2.38 19.22 9.60
N ARG A 18 2.24 19.11 10.92
CA ARG A 18 3.00 18.15 11.73
C ARG A 18 2.07 17.03 12.16
N HIS A 19 1.97 16.01 11.30
CA HIS A 19 1.07 14.87 11.52
C HIS A 19 1.34 14.15 12.85
N GLY A 20 2.60 14.06 13.28
CA GLY A 20 2.99 13.43 14.55
C GLY A 20 2.47 14.13 15.82
N GLU A 21 2.22 15.45 15.78
CA GLU A 21 1.63 16.18 16.92
C GLU A 21 0.19 16.65 16.66
N CYS A 22 -0.47 16.07 15.65
CA CYS A 22 -1.85 16.35 15.27
C CYS A 22 -2.14 17.86 15.16
N MET A 23 -1.29 18.59 14.44
CA MET A 23 -1.41 20.05 14.32
C MET A 23 -1.05 20.57 12.91
N GLU A 24 -1.78 21.61 12.50
CA GLU A 24 -1.45 22.46 11.36
C GLU A 24 -0.74 23.72 11.86
N VAL A 25 0.40 24.07 11.28
CA VAL A 25 1.15 25.29 11.62
C VAL A 25 0.87 26.37 10.59
N TRP A 26 0.39 27.51 11.06
CA TRP A 26 -0.10 28.61 10.24
C TRP A 26 0.73 29.89 10.47
N GLN A 27 1.16 30.53 9.40
CA GLN A 27 1.90 31.79 9.45
C GLN A 27 0.91 32.97 9.48
N LEU A 28 1.13 33.93 10.39
CA LEU A 28 0.39 35.19 10.41
C LEU A 28 0.86 36.17 9.34
N GLN A 29 -0.06 36.96 8.83
CA GLN A 29 0.29 38.14 8.04
C GLN A 29 0.81 39.23 8.98
N THR A 30 2.12 39.47 8.94
CA THR A 30 2.78 40.50 9.74
C THR A 30 3.23 41.66 8.84
N PRO A 31 3.25 42.90 9.36
CA PRO A 31 3.84 44.03 8.64
C PRO A 31 5.30 43.77 8.27
N GLU A 32 5.75 44.41 7.19
CA GLU A 32 7.13 44.31 6.75
C GLU A 32 8.10 44.79 7.85
N GLY A 33 9.23 44.09 7.99
CA GLY A 33 10.22 44.37 9.04
C GLY A 33 9.85 43.90 10.46
N LYS A 34 8.64 43.36 10.68
CA LYS A 34 8.26 42.73 11.96
C LYS A 34 8.59 41.24 11.97
N PRO A 35 8.90 40.66 13.15
CA PRO A 35 9.16 39.23 13.25
C PRO A 35 7.93 38.44 12.81
N LYS A 36 8.17 37.37 12.04
CA LYS A 36 7.12 36.43 11.65
C LYS A 36 6.55 35.78 12.91
N ARG A 37 5.23 35.60 12.92
CA ARG A 37 4.52 34.91 14.01
C ARG A 37 3.72 33.76 13.44
N TYR A 38 3.48 32.77 14.29
CA TYR A 38 2.77 31.55 13.92
C TYR A 38 1.76 31.18 14.99
N VAL A 39 0.73 30.49 14.55
CA VAL A 39 -0.29 29.86 15.38
C VAL A 39 -0.45 28.42 14.91
N CYS A 40 -1.01 27.56 15.74
CA CYS A 40 -1.46 26.26 15.28
C CYS A 40 -2.96 26.14 15.34
N ARG A 41 -3.47 25.18 14.56
CA ARG A 41 -4.79 24.61 14.72
C ARG A 41 -4.63 23.12 14.97
N ASP A 42 -5.26 22.61 16.01
CA ASP A 42 -5.30 21.17 16.26
C ASP A 42 -6.05 20.47 15.13
N THR A 43 -5.58 19.30 14.71
CA THR A 43 -6.26 18.44 13.72
C THR A 43 -7.15 17.38 14.37
N TYR A 44 -7.41 17.52 15.67
CA TYR A 44 -8.24 16.63 16.47
C TYR A 44 -9.17 17.45 17.38
N GLY A 45 -10.14 16.77 17.98
CA GLY A 45 -11.10 17.40 18.89
C GLY A 45 -11.90 18.50 18.21
N GLU A 46 -12.01 19.66 18.85
CA GLU A 46 -12.73 20.83 18.32
C GLU A 46 -11.88 21.70 17.38
N ASN A 47 -10.70 21.25 16.95
CA ASN A 47 -9.78 22.01 16.09
C ASN A 47 -9.47 23.42 16.64
N CYS A 48 -9.11 23.47 17.93
CA CYS A 48 -8.80 24.73 18.61
C CYS A 48 -7.51 25.35 18.09
N TRP A 49 -7.46 26.68 18.13
CA TRP A 49 -6.34 27.50 17.73
C TRP A 49 -5.52 27.96 18.92
N TYR A 50 -4.19 27.91 18.79
CA TYR A 50 -3.24 28.33 19.82
C TYR A 50 -2.13 29.18 19.22
N TRP A 51 -1.61 30.11 20.02
CA TRP A 51 -0.33 30.73 19.76
C TRP A 51 0.79 29.70 19.92
N LEU A 52 1.86 29.86 19.14
CA LEU A 52 3.02 28.99 19.19
C LEU A 52 4.25 29.70 19.72
N CYS A 53 5.03 28.97 20.53
CA CYS A 53 6.40 29.30 20.90
C CYS A 53 7.38 28.64 19.92
N ASP A 54 8.48 29.34 19.61
CA ASP A 54 9.63 28.85 18.84
C ASP A 54 9.31 28.27 17.45
N ALA A 55 8.15 28.62 16.87
CA ALA A 55 7.79 28.29 15.51
C ALA A 55 8.53 29.19 14.48
N PRO A 56 8.82 28.70 13.27
CA PRO A 56 8.36 27.44 12.69
C PRO A 56 9.39 26.31 12.79
N SER A 57 10.57 26.55 13.37
CA SER A 57 11.74 25.67 13.30
C SER A 57 12.12 25.00 14.62
N GLY A 58 11.52 25.40 15.74
CA GLY A 58 11.65 24.74 17.04
C GLY A 58 10.55 23.69 17.27
N CYS A 59 10.31 23.36 18.54
CA CYS A 59 9.32 22.35 18.94
C CYS A 59 7.86 22.75 18.64
N CYS A 60 7.60 24.00 18.23
CA CYS A 60 6.26 24.55 17.96
C CYS A 60 5.29 24.23 19.11
N GLU A 61 5.70 24.53 20.34
CA GLU A 61 4.89 24.26 21.52
C GLU A 61 3.68 25.20 21.56
N ARG A 62 2.54 24.66 21.99
CA ARG A 62 1.33 25.43 22.22
C ARG A 62 1.55 26.31 23.43
N ASP A 63 1.46 27.62 23.25
CA ASP A 63 1.64 28.60 24.31
C ASP A 63 0.29 28.83 25.04
N TYR A 64 -0.62 29.58 24.42
CA TYR A 64 -1.97 29.81 24.93
C TYR A 64 -3.02 29.80 23.82
N ALA A 65 -4.25 29.43 24.19
CA ALA A 65 -5.37 29.43 23.26
C ALA A 65 -5.65 30.83 22.73
N ILE A 66 -5.94 30.93 21.43
CA ILE A 66 -6.39 32.19 20.84
C ILE A 66 -7.76 32.54 21.45
N ASN A 67 -7.92 33.80 21.87
CA ASN A 67 -9.16 34.26 22.48
C ASN A 67 -10.36 34.10 21.52
N ASN A 68 -11.51 33.70 22.06
CA ASN A 68 -12.78 33.53 21.33
C ASN A 68 -13.25 34.78 20.58
N ASP A 69 -12.84 35.98 21.00
CA ASP A 69 -13.23 37.22 20.32
C ASP A 69 -12.41 37.50 19.05
N ILE A 70 -11.32 36.75 18.81
CA ILE A 70 -10.46 36.91 17.64
C ILE A 70 -11.03 36.10 16.47
N ALA A 71 -11.26 36.78 15.35
CA ALA A 71 -11.60 36.14 14.09
C ALA A 71 -10.32 35.78 13.31
N ILE A 72 -10.27 34.57 12.78
CA ILE A 72 -9.12 34.04 12.04
C ILE A 72 -9.51 33.96 10.57
N THR A 73 -8.85 34.74 9.72
CA THR A 73 -9.08 34.73 8.28
C THR A 73 -8.06 33.81 7.62
N VAL A 74 -8.51 32.67 7.12
CA VAL A 74 -7.69 31.65 6.47
C VAL A 74 -7.51 32.02 5.01
N CYS A 75 -6.25 32.07 4.57
CA CYS A 75 -5.86 32.53 3.24
C CYS A 75 -5.07 31.46 2.46
N ASP A 76 -5.04 31.61 1.13
CA ASP A 76 -4.12 30.90 0.26
C ASP A 76 -2.67 31.40 0.41
N GLN A 77 -1.72 30.78 -0.31
CA GLN A 77 -0.32 31.20 -0.28
C GLN A 77 -0.09 32.65 -0.74
N SER A 78 -0.99 33.19 -1.56
CA SER A 78 -1.00 34.57 -2.06
C SER A 78 -1.77 35.54 -1.15
N TRP A 79 -2.12 35.13 0.07
CA TRP A 79 -2.88 35.92 1.05
C TRP A 79 -4.31 36.28 0.63
N ARG A 80 -4.88 35.62 -0.38
CA ARG A 80 -6.30 35.77 -0.71
C ARG A 80 -7.14 34.96 0.27
N GLU A 81 -8.22 35.57 0.74
CA GLU A 81 -9.11 34.95 1.72
C GLU A 81 -9.86 33.76 1.12
N ILE A 82 -9.88 32.65 1.86
CA ILE A 82 -10.59 31.41 1.50
C ILE A 82 -11.79 31.22 2.41
N THR A 83 -11.56 31.32 3.73
CA THR A 83 -12.60 31.11 4.75
C THR A 83 -12.22 31.81 6.05
N ARG A 84 -13.10 31.72 7.06
CA ARG A 84 -12.89 32.27 8.40
C ARG A 84 -13.20 31.22 9.47
N ASP A 85 -12.51 31.32 10.60
CA ASP A 85 -12.69 30.45 11.76
C ASP A 85 -12.43 31.23 13.07
N SER A 86 -12.65 30.60 14.21
CA SER A 86 -12.31 31.08 15.55
C SER A 86 -12.49 29.96 16.58
N ASN A 87 -11.93 30.13 17.79
CA ASN A 87 -12.27 29.29 18.93
C ASN A 87 -13.69 29.53 19.47
N ASN A 88 -14.37 30.60 19.05
CA ASN A 88 -15.77 30.82 19.42
C ASN A 88 -16.72 29.90 18.66
N ARG A 89 -16.99 28.73 19.24
CA ARG A 89 -17.93 27.73 18.69
C ARG A 89 -19.40 28.15 18.73
N ARG A 90 -19.77 29.27 19.37
CA ARG A 90 -21.11 29.86 19.20
C ARG A 90 -21.23 30.61 17.88
N ARG A 91 -20.15 31.23 17.40
CA ARG A 91 -20.10 31.98 16.14
C ARG A 91 -19.69 31.10 14.95
N TYR A 92 -18.76 30.19 15.17
CA TYR A 92 -18.27 29.22 14.20
C TYR A 92 -18.56 27.82 14.73
N ALA A 93 -19.82 27.38 14.57
CA ALA A 93 -20.33 26.13 15.13
C ALA A 93 -19.43 24.91 14.86
N LYS A 94 -18.77 24.91 13.70
CA LYS A 94 -17.70 23.97 13.36
C LYS A 94 -16.53 24.73 12.74
N SER A 95 -15.32 24.26 13.01
CA SER A 95 -14.13 24.68 12.26
C SER A 95 -14.24 24.18 10.81
N PHE A 96 -13.47 24.79 9.90
CA PHE A 96 -13.38 24.29 8.53
C PHE A 96 -12.65 22.93 8.50
N ALA A 97 -12.91 22.12 7.48
CA ALA A 97 -12.34 20.78 7.38
C ALA A 97 -10.80 20.81 7.40
N THR A 98 -10.20 19.92 8.19
CA THR A 98 -8.76 19.63 8.09
C THR A 98 -8.46 18.94 6.76
N LEU A 99 -7.18 18.84 6.43
CA LEU A 99 -6.76 18.07 5.25
C LEU A 99 -7.14 16.59 5.38
N GLU A 100 -7.07 16.02 6.60
CA GLU A 100 -7.45 14.64 6.90
C GLU A 100 -8.96 14.40 6.76
N ASP A 101 -9.79 15.33 7.22
CA ASP A 101 -11.24 15.28 7.01
C ASP A 101 -11.56 15.29 5.52
N THR A 102 -10.88 16.18 4.78
CA THR A 102 -11.04 16.31 3.33
C THR A 102 -10.63 15.03 2.61
N TYR A 103 -9.49 14.41 2.96
CA TYR A 103 -9.10 13.11 2.40
C TYR A 103 -10.17 12.05 2.62
N THR A 104 -10.69 11.96 3.84
CA THR A 104 -11.71 10.98 4.23
C THR A 104 -13.01 11.18 3.44
N GLU A 105 -13.45 12.43 3.30
CA GLU A 105 -14.66 12.77 2.54
C GLU A 105 -14.50 12.50 1.04
N GLU A 106 -13.36 12.89 0.45
CA GLU A 106 -13.11 12.67 -0.98
C GLU A 106 -12.94 11.18 -1.31
N TRP A 107 -12.28 10.41 -0.45
CA TRP A 107 -12.21 8.95 -0.60
C TRP A 107 -13.59 8.30 -0.53
N ARG A 108 -14.42 8.70 0.43
CA ARG A 108 -15.78 8.14 0.60
C ARG A 108 -16.63 8.26 -0.66
N LYS A 109 -16.46 9.32 -1.45
CA LYS A 109 -17.19 9.55 -2.70
C LYS A 109 -16.89 8.49 -3.77
N ILE A 110 -15.68 7.92 -3.77
CA ILE A 110 -15.23 6.97 -4.79
C ILE A 110 -15.01 5.55 -4.27
N ALA A 111 -14.96 5.36 -2.94
CA ALA A 111 -14.65 4.09 -2.30
C ALA A 111 -15.58 2.94 -2.73
N GLY A 112 -16.83 3.24 -3.07
CA GLY A 112 -17.78 2.23 -3.58
C GLY A 112 -17.35 1.54 -4.88
N ASN A 113 -16.48 2.18 -5.67
CA ASN A 113 -15.91 1.58 -6.89
C ASN A 113 -14.74 0.64 -6.60
N TYR A 114 -14.22 0.64 -5.36
CA TYR A 114 -13.04 -0.12 -4.94
C TYR A 114 -13.33 -0.89 -3.64
N PRO A 115 -14.32 -1.81 -3.63
CA PRO A 115 -14.77 -2.50 -2.41
C PRO A 115 -13.70 -3.41 -1.80
N GLY A 116 -12.67 -3.78 -2.56
CA GLY A 116 -11.54 -4.60 -2.08
C GLY A 116 -10.47 -3.84 -1.31
N VAL A 117 -10.59 -2.52 -1.17
CA VAL A 117 -9.57 -1.71 -0.48
C VAL A 117 -9.67 -1.90 1.03
N THR A 118 -8.56 -2.31 1.64
CA THR A 118 -8.44 -2.62 3.06
C THR A 118 -7.06 -2.24 3.61
N ARG A 119 -6.99 -1.86 4.89
CA ARG A 119 -5.71 -1.70 5.62
C ARG A 119 -5.25 -2.99 6.29
N ASN A 120 -6.10 -4.00 6.33
CA ASN A 120 -5.88 -5.23 7.08
C ASN A 120 -5.48 -6.37 6.15
N GLY A 121 -4.73 -7.35 6.67
CA GLY A 121 -4.44 -8.61 5.97
C GLY A 121 -3.32 -8.54 4.93
N PHE A 122 -2.83 -7.34 4.60
CA PHE A 122 -1.78 -7.19 3.58
C PHE A 122 -0.47 -7.85 4.01
N LYS A 123 -0.04 -7.64 5.27
CA LYS A 123 1.19 -8.24 5.80
C LYS A 123 1.12 -9.76 5.72
N GLU A 124 0.02 -10.35 6.18
CA GLU A 124 -0.20 -11.79 6.15
C GLU A 124 -0.23 -12.32 4.72
N TRP A 125 -0.87 -11.59 3.81
CA TRP A 125 -0.97 -11.97 2.40
C TRP A 125 0.39 -11.93 1.69
N ILE A 126 1.17 -10.84 1.83
CA ILE A 126 2.44 -10.69 1.11
C ILE A 126 3.52 -11.63 1.64
N LEU A 127 3.57 -11.87 2.95
CA LEU A 127 4.50 -12.83 3.56
C LEU A 127 4.21 -14.27 3.10
N LYS A 128 2.94 -14.65 2.92
CA LYS A 128 2.56 -15.95 2.33
C LYS A 128 3.04 -16.14 0.89
N GLN A 129 3.39 -15.07 0.17
CA GLN A 129 3.93 -15.17 -1.19
C GLN A 129 5.42 -15.57 -1.19
N SER A 130 6.09 -15.57 -0.04
CA SER A 130 7.48 -16.02 0.06
C SER A 130 7.59 -17.52 -0.15
N PHE A 131 8.52 -17.91 -1.03
CA PHE A 131 8.86 -19.31 -1.28
C PHE A 131 9.94 -19.85 -0.33
N ARG A 132 10.43 -19.01 0.59
CA ARG A 132 11.45 -19.35 1.59
C ARG A 132 11.05 -18.84 2.98
N PRO A 133 11.52 -19.48 4.06
CA PRO A 133 11.38 -18.91 5.38
C PRO A 133 12.08 -17.55 5.45
N LEU A 134 11.43 -16.57 6.08
CA LEU A 134 11.96 -15.23 6.31
C LEU A 134 12.19 -15.04 7.81
N ASN A 135 13.27 -14.37 8.20
CA ASN A 135 13.48 -13.90 9.57
C ASN A 135 13.09 -12.42 9.73
N GLY A 136 13.04 -11.90 10.96
CA GLY A 136 12.44 -10.59 11.27
C GLY A 136 12.83 -9.43 10.34
N THR A 137 14.12 -9.25 10.03
CA THR A 137 14.56 -8.18 9.11
C THR A 137 14.19 -8.49 7.66
N GLU A 138 14.20 -9.76 7.27
CA GLU A 138 13.78 -10.19 5.94
C GLU A 138 12.28 -10.03 5.72
N GLU A 139 11.44 -10.26 6.74
CA GLU A 139 9.99 -10.01 6.66
C GLU A 139 9.69 -8.54 6.37
N ALA A 140 10.35 -7.62 7.09
CA ALA A 140 10.18 -6.19 6.87
C ALA A 140 10.63 -5.78 5.46
N ASN A 141 11.79 -6.27 5.02
CA ASN A 141 12.27 -5.99 3.66
C ASN A 141 11.35 -6.58 2.59
N TRP A 142 10.86 -7.80 2.78
CA TRP A 142 9.92 -8.46 1.87
C TRP A 142 8.64 -7.62 1.73
N GLN A 143 8.11 -7.13 2.84
CA GLN A 143 6.90 -6.33 2.84
C GLN A 143 7.08 -4.93 2.21
N TYR A 144 8.17 -4.22 2.55
CA TYR A 144 8.27 -2.77 2.30
C TYR A 144 9.35 -2.35 1.29
N CYS A 145 10.29 -3.23 0.97
CA CYS A 145 11.47 -2.86 0.17
C CYS A 145 11.58 -3.64 -1.14
N ARG A 146 10.99 -4.84 -1.22
CA ARG A 146 11.16 -5.76 -2.36
C ARG A 146 10.04 -5.62 -3.38
N HIS A 147 9.79 -4.40 -3.81
CA HIS A 147 8.79 -4.12 -4.83
C HIS A 147 9.14 -2.90 -5.66
N GLU A 148 8.56 -2.85 -6.85
CA GLU A 148 8.67 -1.75 -7.78
C GLU A 148 7.28 -1.24 -8.16
N THR A 149 7.18 0.07 -8.34
CA THR A 149 5.98 0.70 -8.89
C THR A 149 5.98 0.50 -10.40
N VAL A 150 4.95 -0.20 -10.90
CA VAL A 150 4.82 -0.49 -12.34
C VAL A 150 3.83 0.43 -13.04
N ALA A 151 2.88 1.01 -12.31
CA ALA A 151 1.92 1.97 -12.85
C ALA A 151 1.37 2.89 -11.76
N SER A 152 0.94 4.09 -12.15
CA SER A 152 0.24 5.05 -11.30
C SER A 152 -0.85 5.73 -12.10
N GLU A 153 -2.04 5.81 -11.54
CA GLU A 153 -3.19 6.47 -12.15
C GLU A 153 -3.88 7.40 -11.16
N THR A 154 -4.46 8.47 -11.66
CA THR A 154 -5.23 9.43 -10.86
C THR A 154 -6.71 9.12 -10.98
N LEU A 155 -7.35 8.86 -9.85
CA LEU A 155 -8.75 8.48 -9.73
C LEU A 155 -9.67 9.70 -9.59
N ALA A 156 -9.21 10.70 -8.83
CA ALA A 156 -9.98 11.91 -8.53
C ALA A 156 -9.05 13.08 -8.21
N HIS A 157 -9.54 14.29 -8.41
CA HIS A 157 -8.88 15.54 -8.03
C HIS A 157 -9.75 16.28 -7.02
N PHE A 158 -9.12 16.99 -6.09
CA PHE A 158 -9.80 17.88 -5.16
C PHE A 158 -8.90 19.05 -4.78
N THR A 159 -9.49 20.06 -4.15
CA THR A 159 -8.77 21.26 -3.69
C THR A 159 -9.01 21.43 -2.21
N TRP A 160 -7.95 21.69 -1.46
CA TRP A 160 -8.02 22.06 -0.05
C TRP A 160 -7.21 23.33 0.17
N ILE A 161 -7.81 24.35 0.78
CA ILE A 161 -7.22 25.68 1.03
C ILE A 161 -6.49 26.30 -0.19
N GLY A 162 -7.04 26.12 -1.39
CA GLY A 162 -6.48 26.67 -2.63
C GLY A 162 -5.37 25.82 -3.26
N GLU A 163 -4.97 24.73 -2.62
CA GLU A 163 -3.96 23.78 -3.10
C GLU A 163 -4.62 22.57 -3.76
N LYS A 164 -4.06 22.09 -4.88
CA LYS A 164 -4.60 20.96 -5.64
C LYS A 164 -4.01 19.61 -5.18
N TYR A 165 -4.89 18.63 -5.01
CA TYR A 165 -4.56 17.26 -4.61
C TYR A 165 -5.22 16.25 -5.55
N ALA A 166 -4.70 15.03 -5.51
CA ALA A 166 -5.20 13.91 -6.28
C ALA A 166 -5.24 12.64 -5.44
N ILE A 167 -6.31 11.85 -5.60
CA ILE A 167 -6.36 10.46 -5.14
C ILE A 167 -5.84 9.58 -6.26
N CYS A 168 -4.89 8.71 -5.96
CA CYS A 168 -4.22 7.87 -6.93
C CYS A 168 -4.28 6.40 -6.53
N ARG A 169 -4.29 5.54 -7.54
CA ARG A 169 -3.98 4.12 -7.41
C ARG A 169 -2.59 3.87 -7.96
N VAL A 170 -1.75 3.18 -7.20
CA VAL A 170 -0.45 2.68 -7.65
C VAL A 170 -0.49 1.19 -7.73
N THR A 171 -0.01 0.66 -8.85
CA THR A 171 0.23 -0.77 -9.00
C THR A 171 1.66 -1.07 -8.60
N GLN A 172 1.81 -1.94 -7.60
CA GLN A 172 3.09 -2.45 -7.16
C GLN A 172 3.27 -3.88 -7.66
N LYS A 173 4.52 -4.26 -7.91
CA LYS A 173 4.93 -5.63 -8.24
C LYS A 173 6.10 -6.02 -7.35
N HIS A 174 6.00 -7.18 -6.71
CA HIS A 174 7.12 -7.70 -5.93
C HIS A 174 8.30 -8.04 -6.85
N THR A 175 9.52 -7.76 -6.40
CA THR A 175 10.73 -7.96 -7.22
C THR A 175 11.22 -9.40 -7.21
N GLU A 176 10.84 -10.18 -6.19
CA GLU A 176 11.29 -11.57 -6.03
C GLU A 176 10.17 -12.61 -6.18
N CYS A 177 8.94 -12.19 -6.49
CA CYS A 177 7.85 -13.11 -6.82
C CYS A 177 6.83 -12.42 -7.74
N ASP A 178 5.87 -13.15 -8.28
CA ASP A 178 4.86 -12.57 -9.19
C ASP A 178 3.71 -11.81 -8.49
N ALA A 179 3.81 -11.55 -7.19
CA ALA A 179 2.74 -10.87 -6.45
C ALA A 179 2.55 -9.43 -6.97
N ARG A 180 1.28 -9.04 -7.15
CA ARG A 180 0.87 -7.70 -7.54
C ARG A 180 -0.27 -7.24 -6.64
N TRP A 181 -0.24 -5.98 -6.28
CA TRP A 181 -1.28 -5.34 -5.48
C TRP A 181 -1.41 -3.87 -5.88
N TYR A 182 -2.48 -3.25 -5.39
CA TYR A 182 -2.70 -1.83 -5.55
C TYR A 182 -2.60 -1.11 -4.21
N GLU A 183 -2.02 0.08 -4.23
CA GLU A 183 -1.96 1.01 -3.11
C GLU A 183 -2.75 2.25 -3.46
N TYR A 184 -3.60 2.69 -2.53
CA TYR A 184 -4.44 3.86 -2.70
C TYR A 184 -3.96 4.96 -1.75
N TYR A 185 -3.68 6.14 -2.30
CA TYR A 185 -3.21 7.28 -1.51
C TYR A 185 -3.69 8.62 -2.08
N ALA A 186 -3.67 9.64 -1.23
CA ALA A 186 -3.73 11.04 -1.66
C ALA A 186 -2.31 11.58 -1.84
N ARG A 187 -2.14 12.49 -2.81
CA ARG A 187 -0.90 13.27 -2.99
C ARG A 187 -1.21 14.70 -3.42
N LYS A 188 -0.28 15.61 -3.15
CA LYS A 188 -0.33 16.98 -3.69
C LYS A 188 0.08 16.96 -5.17
N VAL A 189 -0.62 17.72 -6.02
CA VAL A 189 -0.38 17.74 -7.49
C VAL A 189 0.81 18.62 -7.86
N GLN A 190 1.08 19.68 -7.08
CA GLN A 190 2.18 20.62 -7.32
C GLN A 190 3.18 20.60 -6.16
N GLY A 191 4.44 20.25 -6.46
CA GLY A 191 5.55 20.24 -5.51
C GLY A 191 6.58 19.15 -5.81
N ILE A 192 7.86 19.42 -5.60
CA ILE A 192 9.00 18.50 -5.84
C ILE A 192 9.02 17.34 -4.81
N TYR A 193 8.10 17.34 -3.84
CA TYR A 193 8.04 16.36 -2.78
C TYR A 193 7.15 15.16 -3.17
N TYR A 194 7.79 14.05 -3.53
CA TYR A 194 7.19 12.75 -3.86
C TYR A 194 6.69 11.97 -2.62
N GLY A 195 6.09 12.67 -1.65
CA GLY A 195 5.52 12.03 -0.46
C GLY A 195 4.05 11.72 -0.67
N HIS A 196 3.64 10.44 -0.54
CA HIS A 196 2.24 10.10 -0.34
C HIS A 196 1.75 10.82 0.92
N THR A 197 0.76 11.70 0.79
CA THR A 197 0.33 12.55 1.91
C THR A 197 -0.68 11.86 2.81
N HIS A 198 -1.38 10.85 2.30
CA HIS A 198 -2.29 10.03 3.10
C HIS A 198 -2.50 8.67 2.43
N PHE A 199 -2.40 7.58 3.19
CA PHE A 199 -2.60 6.22 2.70
C PHE A 199 -4.01 5.73 3.02
N PHE A 200 -4.79 5.31 2.03
CA PHE A 200 -6.14 4.80 2.22
C PHE A 200 -6.16 3.31 2.52
N GLY A 201 -5.43 2.50 1.74
CA GLY A 201 -5.39 1.06 1.90
C GLY A 201 -4.76 0.34 0.72
N TYR A 202 -4.70 -0.98 0.86
CA TYR A 202 -4.26 -1.92 -0.17
C TYR A 202 -5.46 -2.59 -0.83
N GLU A 203 -5.30 -3.00 -2.07
CA GLU A 203 -6.17 -3.99 -2.71
C GLU A 203 -5.27 -5.10 -3.26
N PHE A 204 -5.50 -6.31 -2.79
CA PHE A 204 -4.72 -7.49 -3.13
C PHE A 204 -5.64 -8.68 -3.20
N HIS A 205 -5.29 -9.62 -4.07
CA HIS A 205 -6.08 -10.81 -4.31
C HIS A 205 -5.18 -12.02 -4.18
N ASP A 206 -5.70 -13.09 -3.58
CA ASP A 206 -5.06 -14.38 -3.70
C ASP A 206 -4.96 -14.75 -5.18
N ARG A 207 -3.82 -15.33 -5.58
CA ARG A 207 -3.64 -15.79 -6.95
C ARG A 207 -4.79 -16.75 -7.26
N HIS A 208 -5.52 -16.48 -8.33
CA HIS A 208 -6.55 -17.39 -8.77
C HIS A 208 -5.92 -18.78 -9.00
N ILE A 209 -6.63 -19.84 -8.62
CA ILE A 209 -6.08 -21.21 -8.69
C ILE A 209 -5.58 -21.54 -10.11
N SER A 210 -6.19 -20.98 -11.16
CA SER A 210 -5.70 -21.13 -12.54
C SER A 210 -4.32 -20.52 -12.77
N ASP A 211 -3.97 -19.43 -12.11
CA ASP A 211 -2.67 -18.77 -12.23
C ASP A 211 -1.60 -19.56 -11.48
N VAL A 212 -1.96 -20.08 -10.30
CA VAL A 212 -1.13 -21.03 -9.55
C VAL A 212 -0.90 -22.30 -10.36
N LEU A 213 -1.95 -22.88 -10.96
CA LEU A 213 -1.88 -24.06 -11.82
C LEU A 213 -1.12 -23.79 -13.12
N ARG A 214 -1.21 -22.59 -13.69
CA ARG A 214 -0.42 -22.20 -14.87
C ARG A 214 1.06 -22.04 -14.53
N THR A 215 1.39 -21.44 -13.38
CA THR A 215 2.77 -21.32 -12.92
C THR A 215 3.36 -22.68 -12.54
N LEU A 216 2.59 -23.52 -11.85
CA LEU A 216 2.98 -24.91 -11.55
C LEU A 216 3.10 -25.73 -12.83
N GLY A 217 2.15 -25.60 -13.76
CA GLY A 217 2.17 -26.24 -15.08
C GLY A 217 3.42 -25.88 -15.87
N LYS A 218 3.78 -24.58 -15.95
CA LYS A 218 5.04 -24.13 -16.54
C LYS A 218 6.26 -24.77 -15.86
N ARG A 219 6.33 -24.70 -14.52
CA ARG A 219 7.43 -25.32 -13.74
C ARG A 219 7.51 -26.84 -13.93
N CYS A 220 6.37 -27.52 -14.13
CA CYS A 220 6.30 -28.96 -14.39
C CYS A 220 6.56 -29.34 -15.85
N GLU A 221 6.23 -28.47 -16.82
CA GLU A 221 6.61 -28.64 -18.22
C GLU A 221 8.12 -28.44 -18.40
N ASP A 222 8.70 -27.50 -17.63
CA ASP A 222 10.15 -27.25 -17.61
C ASP A 222 10.94 -28.38 -16.90
N ILE A 223 10.30 -29.20 -16.05
CA ILE A 223 10.92 -30.35 -15.34
C ILE A 223 11.52 -31.39 -16.31
N GLY A 224 10.96 -31.53 -17.53
CA GLY A 224 11.52 -32.40 -18.56
C GLY A 224 12.83 -31.88 -19.18
N SER A 225 13.14 -30.59 -18.97
CA SER A 225 14.29 -29.90 -19.57
C SER A 225 15.45 -29.65 -18.60
N THR A 226 15.22 -29.68 -17.28
CA THR A 226 16.25 -29.53 -16.24
C THR A 226 16.48 -30.85 -15.52
N VAL A 227 17.00 -31.83 -16.26
CA VAL A 227 17.45 -33.11 -15.72
C VAL A 227 18.87 -32.91 -15.21
N VAL A 228 19.07 -33.04 -13.89
CA VAL A 228 20.35 -33.23 -13.17
C VAL A 228 21.60 -32.86 -13.98
N GLU A 229 22.20 -31.71 -13.68
CA GLU A 229 23.40 -31.25 -14.39
C GLU A 229 24.67 -31.58 -13.58
N THR A 230 25.62 -32.28 -14.21
CA THR A 230 26.96 -32.46 -13.67
C THR A 230 27.88 -31.43 -14.29
N ARG A 231 28.36 -30.48 -13.47
CA ARG A 231 29.26 -29.41 -13.91
C ARG A 231 30.70 -29.79 -13.61
N TYR A 232 31.56 -29.63 -14.61
CA TYR A 232 33.00 -29.92 -14.50
C TYR A 232 33.80 -28.62 -14.39
N ARG A 233 34.68 -28.52 -13.38
CA ARG A 233 35.65 -27.43 -13.25
C ARG A 233 37.05 -28.00 -13.46
N LYS A 234 37.82 -27.40 -14.36
CA LYS A 234 39.16 -27.89 -14.76
C LYS A 234 40.07 -28.01 -13.51
N GLY A 235 40.42 -29.24 -13.13
CA GLY A 235 41.25 -29.54 -11.95
C GLY A 235 40.50 -29.91 -10.66
N HIS A 236 39.17 -30.07 -10.67
CA HIS A 236 38.37 -30.42 -9.49
C HIS A 236 37.34 -31.55 -9.77
N SER A 237 36.89 -32.23 -8.71
CA SER A 237 35.78 -33.21 -8.74
C SER A 237 34.51 -32.64 -9.38
N ALA A 238 33.75 -33.49 -10.06
CA ALA A 238 32.55 -33.09 -10.76
C ALA A 238 31.45 -32.72 -9.74
N MET A 239 30.79 -31.59 -9.93
CA MET A 239 29.75 -31.12 -9.02
C MET A 239 28.38 -31.50 -9.57
N SER A 240 27.57 -32.17 -8.75
CA SER A 240 26.21 -32.57 -9.08
C SER A 240 25.20 -31.56 -8.53
N TYR A 241 24.30 -31.12 -9.40
CA TYR A 241 23.24 -30.16 -9.06
C TYR A 241 21.85 -30.74 -9.35
N PHE A 242 20.90 -30.45 -8.47
CA PHE A 242 19.48 -30.70 -8.70
C PHE A 242 18.73 -29.37 -8.60
N MET A 243 18.10 -28.94 -9.69
CA MET A 243 17.41 -27.64 -9.76
C MET A 243 18.30 -26.46 -9.30
N ASP A 244 19.55 -26.42 -9.79
CA ASP A 244 20.59 -25.44 -9.43
C ASP A 244 21.06 -25.42 -7.96
N GLU A 245 20.54 -26.30 -7.10
CA GLU A 245 21.08 -26.52 -5.76
C GLU A 245 22.18 -27.58 -5.78
N PHE A 246 23.30 -27.28 -5.11
CA PHE A 246 24.42 -28.21 -4.99
C PHE A 246 24.04 -29.39 -4.11
N ILE A 247 24.08 -30.61 -4.67
CA ILE A 247 23.69 -31.84 -3.97
C ILE A 247 24.87 -32.77 -3.65
N GLY A 248 26.06 -32.52 -4.21
CA GLY A 248 27.26 -33.30 -3.87
C GLY A 248 28.30 -33.36 -4.99
N TYR A 249 29.40 -34.05 -4.73
CA TYR A 249 30.45 -34.31 -5.72
C TYR A 249 30.34 -35.74 -6.25
N ASP A 250 30.60 -35.91 -7.55
CA ASP A 250 30.79 -37.21 -8.22
C ASP A 250 29.63 -38.22 -8.05
N LEU A 251 28.37 -37.76 -8.00
CA LEU A 251 27.20 -38.63 -7.91
C LEU A 251 26.84 -39.23 -9.28
N SER A 252 26.62 -40.54 -9.35
CA SER A 252 26.14 -41.21 -10.56
C SER A 252 24.64 -40.97 -10.79
N TYR A 253 24.19 -41.03 -12.05
CA TYR A 253 22.77 -40.90 -12.42
C TYR A 253 21.85 -41.86 -11.64
N GLU A 254 22.36 -43.06 -11.33
CA GLU A 254 21.63 -44.07 -10.56
C GLU A 254 21.59 -43.74 -9.06
N GLN A 255 22.64 -43.13 -8.51
CA GLN A 255 22.68 -42.67 -7.10
C GLN A 255 21.76 -41.47 -6.85
N VAL A 256 21.57 -40.61 -7.86
CA VAL A 256 20.61 -39.50 -7.81
C VAL A 256 19.16 -40.02 -7.90
N ARG A 257 18.94 -41.09 -8.66
CA ARG A 257 17.61 -41.71 -8.84
C ARG A 257 17.18 -42.57 -7.65
N ASP A 258 18.12 -43.28 -7.01
CA ASP A 258 17.85 -44.21 -5.89
C ASP A 258 17.95 -43.50 -4.52
N ALA A 259 17.23 -42.38 -4.39
CA ALA A 259 17.24 -41.44 -3.26
C ALA A 259 16.75 -42.04 -1.92
N LYS A 260 17.52 -42.96 -1.34
CA LYS A 260 17.40 -43.45 0.04
C LYS A 260 18.31 -42.71 1.03
N GLU A 261 19.09 -41.73 0.57
CA GLU A 261 19.87 -40.88 1.47
C GLU A 261 18.95 -39.96 2.29
N CYS A 262 19.16 -39.96 3.62
CA CYS A 262 18.43 -39.17 4.62
C CYS A 262 18.18 -37.71 4.21
N ARG A 263 19.15 -37.08 3.53
CA ARG A 263 19.10 -35.67 3.09
C ARG A 263 18.12 -35.37 1.96
N LEU A 264 17.85 -36.33 1.06
CA LEU A 264 16.87 -36.20 -0.03
C LEU A 264 15.46 -36.65 0.37
N ARG A 265 15.35 -37.36 1.51
CA ARG A 265 14.07 -37.83 2.06
C ARG A 265 13.13 -36.67 2.38
N LYS A 266 13.66 -35.58 2.92
CA LYS A 266 12.88 -34.38 3.28
C LYS A 266 12.29 -33.69 2.05
N ALA A 267 13.08 -33.48 1.00
CA ALA A 267 12.57 -32.92 -0.25
C ALA A 267 11.50 -33.80 -0.91
N ARG A 268 11.64 -35.13 -0.81
CA ARG A 268 10.62 -36.09 -1.27
C ARG A 268 9.36 -36.08 -0.40
N GLU A 269 9.50 -35.96 0.91
CA GLU A 269 8.39 -35.81 1.86
C GLU A 269 7.65 -34.48 1.62
N ASP A 270 8.38 -33.39 1.38
CA ASP A 270 7.83 -32.08 1.03
C ASP A 270 7.10 -32.11 -0.33
N TYR A 271 7.65 -32.80 -1.33
CA TYR A 271 6.99 -33.06 -2.62
C TYR A 271 5.72 -33.89 -2.46
N ASN A 272 5.78 -34.99 -1.70
CA ASN A 272 4.61 -35.83 -1.44
C ASN A 272 3.55 -35.07 -0.63
N GLY A 273 3.96 -34.18 0.28
CA GLY A 273 3.09 -33.30 1.04
C GLY A 273 2.38 -32.28 0.14
N ALA A 274 3.12 -31.62 -0.75
CA ALA A 274 2.57 -30.70 -1.74
C ALA A 274 1.61 -31.40 -2.71
N ASN A 275 1.95 -32.60 -3.16
CA ASN A 275 1.10 -33.43 -4.03
C ASN A 275 -0.16 -33.92 -3.31
N THR A 276 -0.05 -34.35 -2.05
CA THR A 276 -1.19 -34.75 -1.21
C THR A 276 -2.12 -33.56 -0.92
N TYR A 277 -1.55 -32.37 -0.70
CA TYR A 277 -2.32 -31.13 -0.54
C TYR A 277 -3.03 -30.73 -1.84
N TYR A 278 -2.37 -30.85 -2.99
CA TYR A 278 -2.97 -30.71 -4.32
C TYR A 278 -4.17 -31.65 -4.51
N TYR A 279 -4.03 -32.93 -4.14
CA TYR A 279 -5.15 -33.88 -4.23
C TYR A 279 -6.25 -33.64 -3.18
N LYS A 280 -5.94 -33.13 -1.98
CA LYS A 280 -6.95 -32.68 -1.01
C LYS A 280 -7.73 -31.44 -1.47
N LEU A 281 -7.07 -30.51 -2.17
CA LEU A 281 -7.74 -29.38 -2.82
C LEU A 281 -8.61 -29.84 -4.00
N LYS A 282 -8.14 -30.84 -4.74
CA LYS A 282 -8.90 -31.55 -5.79
C LYS A 282 -10.08 -32.37 -5.21
N GLU A 283 -9.96 -32.92 -4.02
CA GLU A 283 -11.07 -33.67 -3.39
C GLU A 283 -12.15 -32.74 -2.81
N ASN A 284 -11.79 -31.50 -2.45
CA ASN A 284 -12.75 -30.44 -2.14
C ASN A 284 -13.40 -29.80 -3.39
N GLU A 285 -13.16 -30.34 -4.60
CA GLU A 285 -13.92 -30.09 -5.85
C GLU A 285 -15.40 -30.55 -5.80
N VAL A 286 -16.03 -30.78 -4.66
CA VAL A 286 -17.45 -31.21 -4.67
C VAL A 286 -18.37 -30.13 -5.27
N SER A 287 -17.93 -28.86 -5.33
CA SER A 287 -18.64 -27.76 -6.01
C SER A 287 -18.19 -27.49 -7.46
N VAL A 288 -17.02 -27.97 -7.88
CA VAL A 288 -16.46 -27.70 -9.24
C VAL A 288 -16.76 -28.85 -10.22
N ARG A 289 -16.94 -30.09 -9.73
CA ARG A 289 -17.29 -31.27 -10.57
C ARG A 289 -18.61 -31.12 -11.34
N GLY A 290 -19.52 -30.25 -10.91
CA GLY A 290 -20.77 -29.98 -11.63
C GLY A 290 -20.57 -29.29 -13.00
N ILE A 291 -19.59 -28.40 -13.10
CA ILE A 291 -19.39 -27.58 -14.29
C ILE A 291 -18.59 -28.34 -15.36
N GLU A 292 -17.62 -29.16 -14.96
CA GLU A 292 -16.85 -29.98 -15.91
C GLU A 292 -17.68 -31.10 -16.55
N ALA A 293 -18.60 -31.71 -15.80
CA ALA A 293 -19.55 -32.70 -16.33
C ALA A 293 -20.49 -32.07 -17.38
N ILE A 294 -20.95 -30.84 -17.14
CA ILE A 294 -21.76 -30.06 -18.09
C ILE A 294 -20.95 -29.71 -19.34
N LEU A 295 -19.69 -29.28 -19.19
CA LEU A 295 -18.80 -28.97 -20.31
C LEU A 295 -18.41 -30.21 -21.13
N LEU A 296 -18.25 -31.38 -20.50
CA LEU A 296 -17.97 -32.64 -21.18
C LEU A 296 -19.20 -33.15 -21.95
N ALA A 297 -20.40 -32.97 -21.39
CA ALA A 297 -21.65 -33.26 -22.08
C ALA A 297 -21.86 -32.35 -23.30
N MET A 298 -21.59 -31.05 -23.17
CA MET A 298 -21.65 -30.08 -24.28
C MET A 298 -20.63 -30.42 -25.37
N ARG A 299 -19.38 -30.77 -25.01
CA ARG A 299 -18.36 -31.22 -25.98
C ARG A 299 -18.75 -32.50 -26.72
N LYS A 300 -19.38 -33.48 -26.05
CA LYS A 300 -19.88 -34.71 -26.69
C LYS A 300 -21.03 -34.43 -27.66
N GLN A 301 -21.91 -33.49 -27.34
CA GLN A 301 -22.98 -33.06 -28.25
C GLN A 301 -22.42 -32.33 -29.47
N MET A 302 -21.45 -31.44 -29.28
CA MET A 302 -20.75 -30.77 -30.40
C MET A 302 -19.96 -31.74 -31.29
N LEU A 303 -19.38 -32.80 -30.72
CA LEU A 303 -18.68 -33.85 -31.47
C LEU A 303 -19.62 -34.79 -32.23
N LYS A 304 -20.83 -35.04 -31.71
CA LYS A 304 -21.90 -35.75 -32.44
C LYS A 304 -22.44 -34.91 -33.60
N ALA A 305 -22.63 -33.62 -33.40
CA ALA A 305 -23.07 -32.68 -34.43
C ALA A 305 -22.03 -32.44 -35.54
N LYS A 306 -20.75 -32.77 -35.30
CA LYS A 306 -19.68 -32.74 -36.32
C LYS A 306 -19.49 -34.07 -37.08
N LYS A 307 -20.24 -35.12 -36.73
CA LYS A 307 -20.18 -36.45 -37.35
C LYS A 307 -21.48 -36.84 -38.08
N GLN A 308 -22.42 -35.91 -38.21
CA GLN A 308 -23.48 -35.90 -39.22
C GLN A 308 -23.09 -34.90 -40.29
#